data_AF-A0A942BKH2-F1
#
_entry.id   AF-A0A942BKH2-F1
#
_cell.length_a   1.000
_cell.length_b   1.000
_cell.length_c   1.000
_cell.angle_alpha   90.00
_cell.angle_beta   90.00
_cell.angle_gamma   90.00
#
_symmetry.space_group_name_H-M   'P 1'
#
loop_
_entity.id
_entity.type
_entity.pdbx_description
1 polymer ?
#
loop_
_entity_poly.entity_id
_entity_poly.type
_entity_poly.pdbx_seq_one_letter_code
_entity_poly.pdbx_strand_id
1 'polypeptide(L)'
;MEYYVQVSSGDTYGPASEEAIKAWLEEGRIARGDQLIASVGGWRGTVNDLVPAIPAPPPVSAAVVPPAIVAPVVPPVEEVAPPPPVSLEPVTPPVVPPQVAAPSVSAPAPIAPPEGPASAAPAAKKKVPEWVGVLGALGVVGLGFAIYWFAFRKGPEPAAPAVTVASSPSATPSGTPVDSNEERLAKEEISNLKQLNVGIQMYLADNDDTMPLLNWDSAVMPYVKNSTFLYSVHPNGGKIAFTEGFAGMSVTAIEQPANTILLTDPNTWFGTQKIVSRVDSSTKLVTPEEYASMMSITDAAVKLNAPNYERIRRGDAAPPTPTPTTTPTPTPSATPSPTATPNPSPPAMGDAKGGGTASSGMMSIDVEGQPILYPSGWSRSDDLNSEGGAFTTFKSPDGKASFVVERIVGEKDPVSMMKSEEARLKKLAVRKYEAVFFRTGAEAYRNGIIWNFKVTIDGVRRKRTVVYFNHNGTFWALSSSVVESSGTNPPFTEMFDVVKTW
;
A
#
# COMPACT_ATOMS: atom_id res chain seq x y z
N MET A 1 6.50 16.02 18.34
CA MET A 1 6.52 15.82 16.87
C MET A 1 6.73 14.33 16.66
N GLU A 2 5.93 13.70 15.80
CA GLU A 2 6.06 12.26 15.55
C GLU A 2 6.89 12.01 14.30
N TYR A 3 7.70 10.96 14.33
CA TYR A 3 8.67 10.61 13.30
C TYR A 3 8.51 9.13 12.91
N TYR A 4 8.85 8.84 11.66
CA TYR A 4 9.09 7.50 11.16
C TYR A 4 10.59 7.35 10.91
N VAL A 5 11.16 6.19 11.26
CA VAL A 5 12.56 5.86 11.02
C VAL A 5 12.61 4.75 9.97
N GLN A 6 13.20 5.05 8.82
CA GLN A 6 13.46 4.05 7.79
C GLN A 6 14.89 3.52 7.96
N VAL A 7 15.00 2.24 8.30
CA VAL A 7 16.29 1.59 8.52
C VAL A 7 16.93 1.17 7.20
N SER A 8 18.24 0.91 7.22
CA SER A 8 18.99 0.47 6.02
C SER A 8 18.45 -0.79 5.31
N SER A 9 17.68 -1.65 5.99
CA SER A 9 16.98 -2.78 5.37
C SER A 9 15.75 -2.38 4.53
N GLY A 10 15.32 -1.12 4.60
CA GLY A 10 14.12 -0.60 3.95
C GLY A 10 12.89 -0.58 4.85
N ASP A 11 12.92 -1.26 6.00
CA ASP A 11 11.82 -1.28 6.96
C ASP A 11 11.59 0.10 7.58
N THR A 12 10.33 0.42 7.90
CA THR A 12 9.96 1.71 8.48
C THR A 12 9.28 1.51 9.84
N TYR A 13 9.81 2.15 10.88
CA TYR A 13 9.29 2.13 12.25
C TYR A 13 8.65 3.48 12.60
N GLY A 14 7.44 3.50 13.14
CA GLY A 14 6.75 4.71 13.58
C GLY A 14 5.23 4.63 13.46
N PRO A 15 4.49 5.71 13.76
CA PRO A 15 4.99 7.00 14.26
C PRO A 15 5.54 6.87 15.68
N ALA A 16 6.63 7.58 15.99
CA ALA A 16 7.31 7.56 17.29
C ALA A 16 7.71 8.97 17.72
N SER A 17 7.69 9.24 19.03
CA SER A 17 8.24 10.47 19.58
C SER A 17 9.77 10.47 19.53
N GLU A 18 10.39 11.63 19.73
CA GLU A 18 11.85 11.73 19.82
C GLU A 18 12.41 10.86 20.94
N GLU A 19 11.72 10.76 22.08
CA GLU A 19 12.12 9.89 23.20
C GLU A 19 12.06 8.41 22.83
N ALA A 20 11.04 7.99 22.09
CA ALA A 20 10.93 6.60 21.61
C ALA A 20 12.04 6.25 20.62
N ILE A 21 12.44 7.20 19.76
CA ILE A 21 13.57 7.02 18.84
C ILE A 21 14.89 6.94 19.60
N LYS A 22 15.09 7.73 20.66
CA LYS A 22 16.26 7.60 21.55
C LYS A 22 16.31 6.22 22.21
N ALA A 23 15.18 5.72 22.71
CA ALA A 23 15.09 4.38 23.29
C ALA A 23 15.42 3.30 22.25
N TRP A 24 14.90 3.40 21.02
CA TRP A 24 15.23 2.43 19.95
C TRP A 24 16.71 2.45 19.55
N LEU A 25 17.34 3.62 19.59
CA LEU A 25 18.77 3.77 19.35
C LEU A 25 19.61 3.13 20.47
N GLU A 26 19.18 3.29 21.73
CA GLU A 26 19.81 2.64 22.90
C GLU A 26 19.60 1.12 22.92
N GLU A 27 18.44 0.65 22.45
CA GLU A 27 18.11 -0.77 22.28
C GLU A 27 18.84 -1.43 21.08
N GLY A 28 19.50 -0.64 20.23
CA GLY A 28 20.16 -1.13 19.01
C GLY A 28 19.20 -1.57 17.91
N ARG A 29 17.94 -1.14 17.97
CA ARG A 29 16.89 -1.46 16.97
C ARG A 29 17.00 -0.63 15.70
N ILE A 30 17.60 0.56 15.81
CA ILE A 30 17.89 1.47 14.72
C ILE A 30 19.33 1.96 14.85
N ALA A 31 19.97 2.26 13.73
CA ALA A 31 21.31 2.82 13.63
C ALA A 31 21.26 4.34 13.45
N ARG A 32 22.35 5.03 13.84
CA ARG A 32 22.46 6.50 13.69
C ARG A 32 22.35 6.98 12.24
N GLY A 33 22.72 6.13 11.27
CA GLY A 33 22.65 6.44 9.85
C GLY A 33 21.26 6.22 9.23
N ASP A 34 20.31 5.65 9.97
CA ASP A 34 18.97 5.39 9.45
C ASP A 34 18.21 6.70 9.20
N GLN A 35 17.33 6.70 8.21
CA GLN A 35 16.66 7.89 7.73
C GLN A 35 15.49 8.27 8.62
N LEU A 36 15.31 9.56 8.85
CA LEU A 36 14.26 10.09 9.72
C LEU A 36 13.27 10.91 8.91
N ILE A 37 11.99 10.52 8.97
CA ILE A 37 10.90 11.07 8.17
C ILE A 37 9.88 11.68 9.14
N ALA A 38 9.62 12.99 9.06
CA ALA A 38 8.58 13.60 9.90
C ALA A 38 7.18 13.17 9.45
N SER A 39 6.32 12.82 10.41
CA SER A 39 4.89 12.53 10.20
C SER A 39 4.16 13.62 9.40
N VAL A 40 4.61 14.87 9.58
CA VAL A 40 4.14 16.05 8.84
C VAL A 40 5.38 16.81 8.34
N GLY A 41 5.75 16.59 7.07
CA GLY A 41 6.79 17.42 6.42
C GLY A 41 7.90 16.69 5.67
N GLY A 42 7.86 15.36 5.50
CA GLY A 42 8.84 14.64 4.68
C GLY A 42 10.19 14.41 5.38
N TRP A 43 11.20 14.05 4.58
CA TRP A 43 12.53 13.68 5.05
C TRP A 43 13.18 14.81 5.88
N ARG A 44 13.73 14.45 7.03
CA ARG A 44 14.31 15.40 8.00
C ARG A 44 15.82 15.22 8.20
N GLY A 45 16.43 14.19 7.65
CA GLY A 45 17.82 13.84 7.91
C GLY A 45 17.97 12.38 8.31
N THR A 46 18.96 12.13 9.15
CA THR A 46 19.26 10.83 9.77
C THR A 46 18.93 10.85 11.27
N VAL A 47 18.87 9.68 11.90
CA VAL A 47 18.74 9.55 13.36
C VAL A 47 19.80 10.37 14.11
N ASN A 48 21.01 10.49 13.52
CA ASN A 48 22.10 11.29 14.08
C ASN A 48 21.80 12.80 14.16
N ASP A 49 20.96 13.32 13.26
CA ASP A 49 20.59 14.74 13.24
C ASP A 49 19.58 15.10 14.33
N LEU A 50 18.76 14.12 14.75
CA LEU A 50 17.78 14.30 15.83
C LEU A 50 18.39 14.13 17.22
N VAL A 51 19.40 13.27 17.36
CA VAL A 51 20.02 12.94 18.65
C VAL A 51 21.52 13.29 18.60
N PRO A 52 21.89 14.58 18.70
CA PRO A 52 23.29 14.97 18.71
C PRO A 52 23.99 14.38 19.94
N ALA A 53 25.12 13.71 19.66
CA ALA A 53 26.09 13.12 20.58
C ALA A 53 25.63 12.90 22.05
N ILE A 54 24.93 11.78 22.28
CA ILE A 54 24.98 11.14 23.60
C ILE A 54 26.45 10.71 23.82
N PRO A 55 27.13 11.16 24.90
CA PRO A 55 28.47 10.68 25.23
C PRO A 55 28.42 9.17 25.35
N ALA A 56 29.42 8.48 24.80
CA ALA A 56 29.50 7.02 24.84
C ALA A 56 29.16 6.53 26.26
N PRO A 57 28.20 5.60 26.42
CA PRO A 57 27.87 5.11 27.74
C PRO A 57 29.14 4.54 28.38
N PRO A 58 29.38 4.76 29.68
CA PRO A 58 30.43 4.03 30.37
C PRO A 58 30.19 2.52 30.17
N PRO A 59 31.25 1.70 30.04
CA PRO A 59 31.13 0.29 29.74
C PRO A 59 30.12 -0.37 30.69
N VAL A 60 29.02 -0.85 30.13
CA VAL A 60 27.89 -1.39 30.89
C VAL A 60 28.36 -2.65 31.59
N SER A 61 28.31 -2.65 32.92
CA SER A 61 28.52 -3.86 33.72
C SER A 61 27.42 -4.87 33.36
N ALA A 62 27.82 -6.11 33.11
CA ALA A 62 27.00 -7.17 32.53
C ALA A 62 25.61 -7.29 33.15
N ALA A 63 24.59 -7.33 32.29
CA ALA A 63 23.20 -7.54 32.65
C ALA A 63 23.01 -8.86 33.41
N VAL A 64 22.28 -8.77 34.53
CA VAL A 64 21.80 -9.93 35.30
C VAL A 64 20.80 -10.68 34.43
N VAL A 65 21.15 -11.92 34.09
CA VAL A 65 20.29 -12.87 33.37
C VAL A 65 19.09 -13.23 34.26
N PRO A 66 17.83 -13.08 33.81
CA PRO A 66 16.69 -13.58 34.56
C PRO A 66 16.72 -15.12 34.64
N PRO A 67 16.32 -15.73 35.76
CA PRO A 67 16.37 -17.18 35.93
C PRO A 67 15.49 -17.89 34.90
N ALA A 68 16.03 -18.97 34.33
CA ALA A 68 15.35 -19.83 33.37
C ALA A 68 14.07 -20.41 33.97
N ILE A 69 12.94 -20.17 33.31
CA ILE A 69 11.68 -20.87 33.58
C ILE A 69 11.84 -22.29 33.05
N VAL A 70 11.85 -23.26 33.97
CA VAL A 70 11.86 -24.69 33.68
C VAL A 70 10.50 -25.05 33.06
N ALA A 71 10.51 -25.50 31.81
CA ALA A 71 9.31 -26.01 31.15
C ALA A 71 8.80 -27.27 31.87
N PRO A 72 7.49 -27.40 32.14
CA PRO A 72 6.94 -28.63 32.70
C PRO A 72 7.03 -29.76 31.69
N VAL A 73 7.50 -30.91 32.17
CA VAL A 73 7.54 -32.19 31.45
C VAL A 73 6.10 -32.61 31.13
N VAL A 74 5.76 -32.64 29.85
CA VAL A 74 4.48 -33.16 29.35
C VAL A 74 4.58 -34.70 29.32
N PRO A 75 3.72 -35.44 30.03
CA PRO A 75 3.68 -36.90 29.93
C PRO A 75 3.13 -37.33 28.55
N PRO A 76 3.50 -38.53 28.07
CA PRO A 76 3.09 -39.03 26.76
C PRO A 76 1.57 -39.19 26.68
N VAL A 77 0.99 -38.67 25.60
CA VAL A 77 -0.43 -38.80 25.27
C VAL A 77 -0.71 -40.26 24.90
N GLU A 78 -1.57 -40.90 25.68
CA GLU A 78 -2.10 -42.23 25.43
C GLU A 78 -3.11 -42.14 24.27
N GLU A 79 -2.89 -42.95 23.24
CA GLU A 79 -3.70 -43.02 22.03
C GLU A 79 -5.07 -43.65 22.35
N VAL A 80 -6.10 -42.80 22.47
CA VAL A 80 -7.48 -43.24 22.70
C VAL A 80 -8.10 -43.71 21.39
N ALA A 81 -8.52 -44.98 21.35
CA ALA A 81 -9.21 -45.59 20.21
C ALA A 81 -10.49 -44.82 19.82
N PRO A 82 -10.85 -44.79 18.52
CA PRO A 82 -12.04 -44.08 18.04
C PRO A 82 -13.32 -44.71 18.60
N PRO A 83 -14.33 -43.90 18.95
CA PRO A 83 -15.62 -44.40 19.44
C PRO A 83 -16.41 -45.12 18.33
N PRO A 84 -17.24 -46.11 18.68
CA PRO A 84 -18.09 -46.80 17.72
C PRO A 84 -19.16 -45.88 17.12
N PRO A 85 -19.63 -46.16 15.90
CA PRO A 85 -20.62 -45.34 15.21
C PRO A 85 -21.96 -45.33 15.96
N VAL A 86 -22.45 -44.11 16.22
CA VAL A 86 -23.75 -43.86 16.86
C VAL A 86 -24.87 -44.04 15.82
N SER A 87 -25.78 -44.98 16.08
CA SER A 87 -27.03 -45.13 15.33
C SER A 87 -27.94 -43.92 15.54
N LEU A 88 -28.34 -43.29 14.44
CA LEU A 88 -29.31 -42.20 14.42
C LEU A 88 -30.74 -42.76 14.55
N GLU A 89 -31.38 -42.53 15.69
CA GLU A 89 -32.84 -42.64 15.83
C GLU A 89 -33.54 -41.32 15.43
N PRO A 90 -34.78 -41.38 14.92
CA PRO A 90 -35.50 -40.22 14.40
C PRO A 90 -35.99 -39.28 15.49
N VAL A 91 -35.64 -38.00 15.35
CA VAL A 91 -36.06 -36.89 16.21
C VAL A 91 -37.52 -36.52 15.94
N THR A 92 -38.37 -36.65 16.96
CA THR A 92 -39.71 -36.04 17.00
C THR A 92 -39.62 -34.52 17.30
N PRO A 93 -40.51 -33.69 16.75
CA PRO A 93 -40.45 -32.23 16.90
C PRO A 93 -40.82 -31.78 18.33
N PRO A 94 -40.22 -30.67 18.83
CA PRO A 94 -40.40 -30.23 20.21
C PRO A 94 -41.73 -29.50 20.42
N VAL A 95 -42.38 -29.84 21.54
CA VAL A 95 -43.52 -29.15 22.13
C VAL A 95 -43.03 -27.87 22.83
N VAL A 96 -43.68 -26.74 22.53
CA VAL A 96 -43.40 -25.42 23.10
C VAL A 96 -43.96 -25.33 24.54
N PRO A 97 -43.14 -25.07 25.57
CA PRO A 97 -43.64 -24.79 26.92
C PRO A 97 -44.01 -23.30 27.09
N PRO A 98 -44.95 -22.98 27.99
CA PRO A 98 -45.48 -21.62 28.17
C PRO A 98 -44.51 -20.70 28.91
N GLN A 99 -44.56 -19.43 28.49
CA GLN A 99 -43.74 -18.31 28.93
C GLN A 99 -44.04 -17.94 30.40
N VAL A 100 -43.06 -18.09 31.28
CA VAL A 100 -43.12 -17.64 32.68
C VAL A 100 -42.46 -16.27 32.80
N ALA A 101 -43.14 -15.35 33.48
CA ALA A 101 -42.73 -13.96 33.68
C ALA A 101 -41.42 -13.83 34.49
N ALA A 102 -40.58 -12.87 34.09
CA ALA A 102 -39.30 -12.57 34.72
C ALA A 102 -39.45 -11.84 36.07
N PRO A 103 -38.65 -12.15 37.10
CA PRO A 103 -38.60 -11.36 38.32
C PRO A 103 -37.68 -10.14 38.19
N SER A 104 -38.14 -9.03 38.78
CA SER A 104 -37.40 -7.77 38.96
C SER A 104 -36.23 -7.96 39.93
N VAL A 105 -35.02 -7.58 39.52
CA VAL A 105 -33.81 -7.62 40.35
C VAL A 105 -33.43 -6.19 40.75
N SER A 106 -33.35 -5.95 42.06
CA SER A 106 -32.90 -4.70 42.68
C SER A 106 -31.38 -4.50 42.57
N ALA A 107 -30.96 -3.25 42.44
CA ALA A 107 -29.55 -2.83 42.34
C ALA A 107 -28.76 -3.05 43.65
N PRO A 108 -27.46 -3.42 43.58
CA PRO A 108 -26.62 -3.58 44.77
C PRO A 108 -25.98 -2.24 45.21
N ALA A 109 -25.77 -2.14 46.54
CA ALA A 109 -25.15 -1.00 47.23
C ALA A 109 -23.62 -0.91 47.01
N PRO A 110 -23.00 0.28 47.17
CA PRO A 110 -21.59 0.51 46.88
C PRO A 110 -20.65 -0.06 47.96
N ILE A 111 -19.57 -0.70 47.51
CA ILE A 111 -18.50 -1.29 48.32
C ILE A 111 -17.39 -0.25 48.57
N ALA A 112 -16.93 -0.14 49.82
CA ALA A 112 -15.84 0.73 50.24
C ALA A 112 -14.45 0.16 49.86
N PRO A 113 -13.42 1.02 49.65
CA PRO A 113 -12.08 0.58 49.24
C PRO A 113 -11.25 -0.02 50.40
N PRO A 114 -10.36 -0.99 50.11
CA PRO A 114 -9.55 -1.66 51.14
C PRO A 114 -8.31 -0.85 51.57
N GLU A 115 -7.98 -0.97 52.85
CA GLU A 115 -6.80 -0.41 53.51
C GLU A 115 -5.50 -1.09 53.04
N GLY A 116 -4.43 -0.29 52.88
CA GLY A 116 -3.12 -0.75 52.41
C GLY A 116 -2.24 -1.34 53.54
N PRO A 117 -1.36 -2.30 53.24
CA PRO A 117 -0.49 -2.93 54.23
C PRO A 117 0.77 -2.12 54.55
N ALA A 118 1.17 -2.23 55.82
CA ALA A 118 2.27 -1.53 56.47
C ALA A 118 3.68 -1.87 55.93
N SER A 119 4.52 -0.84 55.93
CA SER A 119 5.95 -0.85 55.57
C SER A 119 6.79 -1.66 56.57
N ALA A 120 7.55 -2.64 56.06
CA ALA A 120 8.51 -3.43 56.83
C ALA A 120 9.96 -3.03 56.50
N ALA A 121 10.79 -2.97 57.55
CA ALA A 121 12.17 -2.49 57.55
C ALA A 121 13.16 -3.38 56.75
N PRO A 122 14.26 -2.81 56.22
CA PRO A 122 15.20 -3.54 55.36
C PRO A 122 16.16 -4.45 56.13
N ALA A 123 16.25 -5.71 55.70
CA ALA A 123 17.20 -6.71 56.19
C ALA A 123 18.59 -6.55 55.54
N ALA A 124 19.63 -6.75 56.35
CA ALA A 124 21.05 -6.60 55.99
C ALA A 124 21.52 -7.65 54.95
N LYS A 125 22.18 -7.17 53.88
CA LYS A 125 22.77 -8.01 52.82
C LYS A 125 24.10 -8.63 53.27
N LYS A 126 24.20 -9.97 53.24
CA LYS A 126 25.47 -10.71 53.39
C LYS A 126 26.29 -10.59 52.10
N LYS A 127 27.57 -10.22 52.22
CA LYS A 127 28.53 -10.19 51.11
C LYS A 127 28.94 -11.62 50.73
N VAL A 128 28.76 -11.97 49.46
CA VAL A 128 29.28 -13.20 48.88
C VAL A 128 30.74 -12.97 48.46
N PRO A 129 31.66 -13.92 48.68
CA PRO A 129 33.07 -13.79 48.29
C PRO A 129 33.26 -13.64 46.78
N GLU A 130 34.07 -12.68 46.36
CA GLU A 130 34.29 -12.31 44.94
C GLU A 130 34.84 -13.45 44.06
N TRP A 131 35.49 -14.47 44.63
CA TRP A 131 36.04 -15.61 43.86
C TRP A 131 34.97 -16.48 43.19
N VAL A 132 33.73 -16.45 43.69
CA VAL A 132 32.60 -17.19 43.10
C VAL A 132 32.26 -16.66 41.70
N GLY A 133 32.45 -15.36 41.44
CA GLY A 133 32.27 -14.77 40.11
C GLY A 133 33.33 -15.24 39.10
N VAL A 134 34.57 -15.45 39.55
CA VAL A 134 35.68 -15.87 38.68
C VAL A 134 35.48 -17.31 38.18
N LEU A 135 34.99 -18.22 39.03
CA LEU A 135 34.68 -19.58 38.61
C LEU A 135 33.49 -19.66 37.64
N GLY A 136 32.49 -18.80 37.82
CA GLY A 136 31.38 -18.69 36.87
C GLY A 136 31.84 -18.27 35.47
N ALA A 137 32.74 -17.29 35.39
CA ALA A 137 33.27 -16.80 34.12
C ALA A 137 34.09 -17.87 33.37
N LEU A 138 34.93 -18.63 34.07
CA LEU A 138 35.72 -19.70 33.46
C LEU A 138 34.86 -20.85 32.92
N GLY A 139 33.75 -21.17 33.60
CA GLY A 139 32.80 -22.19 33.14
C GLY A 139 32.12 -21.83 31.81
N VAL A 140 31.72 -20.56 31.64
CA VAL A 140 31.05 -20.09 30.41
C VAL A 140 32.00 -20.13 29.20
N VAL A 141 33.26 -19.75 29.38
CA VAL A 141 34.27 -19.79 28.31
C VAL A 141 34.58 -21.24 27.89
N GLY A 142 34.69 -22.16 28.86
CA GLY A 142 34.91 -23.58 28.58
C GLY A 142 33.76 -24.22 27.79
N LEU A 143 32.51 -23.88 28.12
CA LEU A 143 31.33 -24.39 27.42
C LEU A 143 31.24 -23.86 25.99
N GLY A 144 31.54 -22.57 25.77
CA GLY A 144 31.58 -21.98 24.43
C GLY A 144 32.62 -22.65 23.52
N PHE A 145 33.80 -22.96 24.06
CA PHE A 145 34.85 -23.65 23.30
C PHE A 145 34.45 -25.08 22.91
N ALA A 146 33.78 -25.81 23.82
CA ALA A 146 33.30 -27.17 23.54
C ALA A 146 32.24 -27.19 22.41
N ILE A 147 31.30 -26.23 22.42
CA ILE A 147 30.27 -26.11 21.38
C ILE A 147 30.91 -25.77 20.02
N TYR A 148 31.83 -24.81 20.00
CA TYR A 148 32.55 -24.46 18.77
C TYR A 148 33.32 -25.65 18.19
N TRP A 149 34.02 -26.40 19.04
CA TRP A 149 34.79 -27.58 18.62
C TRP A 149 33.89 -28.71 18.06
N PHE A 150 32.69 -28.90 18.61
CA PHE A 150 31.78 -29.95 18.14
C PHE A 150 31.01 -29.55 16.88
N ALA A 151 30.65 -28.27 16.73
CA ALA A 151 29.87 -27.79 15.60
C ALA A 151 30.70 -27.68 14.31
N PHE A 152 32.00 -27.37 14.40
CA PHE A 152 32.80 -27.01 13.23
C PHE A 152 33.83 -28.07 12.78
N ARG A 153 33.86 -29.26 13.40
CA ARG A 153 34.83 -30.31 13.04
C ARG A 153 34.37 -31.28 11.94
N LYS A 154 33.10 -31.24 11.52
CA LYS A 154 32.62 -32.04 10.38
C LYS A 154 32.62 -31.19 9.11
N GLY A 155 33.72 -31.26 8.37
CA GLY A 155 33.77 -30.75 6.99
C GLY A 155 32.84 -31.57 6.07
N PRO A 156 32.36 -30.98 4.96
CA PRO A 156 31.47 -31.66 4.03
C PRO A 156 32.18 -32.82 3.33
N GLU A 157 31.58 -34.00 3.43
CA GLU A 157 32.04 -35.22 2.78
C GLU A 157 31.80 -35.11 1.26
N PRO A 158 32.80 -35.40 0.40
CA PRO A 158 32.60 -35.35 -1.04
C PRO A 158 31.77 -36.55 -1.51
N ALA A 159 30.63 -36.27 -2.15
CA ALA A 159 29.75 -37.29 -2.71
C ALA A 159 30.45 -38.03 -3.87
N ALA A 160 30.44 -39.36 -3.81
CA ALA A 160 30.91 -40.24 -4.88
C ALA A 160 29.90 -40.32 -6.04
N PRO A 161 30.36 -40.53 -7.29
CA PRO A 161 29.47 -40.67 -8.45
C PRO A 161 28.91 -42.11 -8.54
N ALA A 162 27.59 -42.24 -8.65
CA ALA A 162 26.94 -43.51 -8.99
C ALA A 162 26.54 -43.53 -10.46
N VAL A 163 26.98 -44.59 -11.14
CA VAL A 163 26.70 -44.95 -12.52
C VAL A 163 25.38 -45.73 -12.62
N THR A 164 24.57 -45.31 -13.59
CA THR A 164 23.55 -45.95 -14.46
C THR A 164 23.11 -47.41 -14.22
N VAL A 165 21.80 -47.71 -14.41
CA VAL A 165 21.23 -48.63 -15.44
C VAL A 165 19.68 -48.80 -15.34
N ALA A 166 19.04 -48.74 -16.53
CA ALA A 166 17.80 -49.37 -17.04
C ALA A 166 16.36 -48.86 -16.69
N SER A 167 15.79 -48.17 -17.70
CA SER A 167 14.61 -48.57 -18.52
C SER A 167 13.28 -49.00 -17.87
N SER A 168 12.27 -48.13 -17.95
CA SER A 168 10.87 -48.53 -18.24
C SER A 168 10.08 -47.35 -18.85
N PRO A 169 9.36 -47.50 -19.98
CA PRO A 169 8.67 -46.40 -20.63
C PRO A 169 7.21 -46.29 -20.15
N SER A 170 6.90 -45.23 -19.42
CA SER A 170 5.55 -44.68 -19.34
C SER A 170 5.70 -43.17 -19.43
N ALA A 171 5.41 -42.63 -20.61
CA ALA A 171 5.54 -41.22 -20.93
C ALA A 171 4.55 -40.39 -20.10
N THR A 172 5.00 -39.99 -18.92
CA THR A 172 4.43 -38.86 -18.18
C THR A 172 5.04 -37.60 -18.79
N PRO A 173 4.26 -36.55 -19.12
CA PRO A 173 4.83 -35.34 -19.67
C PRO A 173 5.90 -34.82 -18.72
N SER A 174 7.12 -34.66 -19.26
CA SER A 174 8.32 -34.18 -18.58
C SER A 174 8.07 -32.79 -18.00
N GLY A 175 7.50 -32.73 -16.81
CA GLY A 175 7.46 -31.52 -16.00
C GLY A 175 8.90 -31.15 -15.65
N THR A 176 9.35 -30.01 -16.13
CA THR A 176 10.52 -29.34 -15.56
C THR A 176 10.36 -29.30 -14.03
N PRO A 177 11.36 -29.70 -13.25
CA PRO A 177 11.31 -29.61 -11.80
C PRO A 177 10.91 -28.18 -11.43
N VAL A 178 9.79 -28.02 -10.74
CA VAL A 178 9.38 -26.73 -10.20
C VAL A 178 10.50 -26.26 -9.28
N ASP A 179 10.98 -25.04 -9.48
CA ASP A 179 12.00 -24.47 -8.61
C ASP A 179 11.44 -24.42 -7.18
N SER A 180 12.08 -25.16 -6.27
CA SER A 180 11.72 -25.19 -4.84
C SER A 180 11.60 -23.80 -4.20
N ASN A 181 12.29 -22.79 -4.75
CA ASN A 181 12.18 -21.42 -4.31
C ASN A 181 10.88 -20.75 -4.77
N GLU A 182 10.41 -21.01 -6.00
CA GLU A 182 9.13 -20.50 -6.49
C GLU A 182 7.98 -21.09 -5.67
N GLU A 183 8.04 -22.38 -5.34
CA GLU A 183 7.03 -23.01 -4.47
C GLU A 183 6.97 -22.40 -3.07
N ARG A 184 8.14 -22.08 -2.50
CA ARG A 184 8.24 -21.39 -1.20
C ARG A 184 7.61 -20.01 -1.27
N LEU A 185 7.94 -19.22 -2.30
CA LEU A 185 7.41 -17.87 -2.50
C LEU A 185 5.89 -17.90 -2.75
N ALA A 186 5.37 -18.87 -3.51
CA ALA A 186 3.93 -18.99 -3.74
C ALA A 186 3.16 -19.28 -2.44
N LYS A 187 3.72 -20.12 -1.56
CA LYS A 187 3.13 -20.39 -0.23
C LYS A 187 3.14 -19.15 0.65
N GLU A 188 4.21 -18.36 0.60
CA GLU A 188 4.33 -17.08 1.28
C GLU A 188 3.30 -16.07 0.76
N GLU A 189 3.13 -15.96 -0.57
CA GLU A 189 2.12 -15.11 -1.19
C GLU A 189 0.69 -15.50 -0.80
N ILE A 190 0.37 -16.80 -0.79
CA ILE A 190 -0.92 -17.30 -0.30
C ILE A 190 -1.15 -16.88 1.16
N SER A 191 -0.11 -16.92 2.01
CA SER A 191 -0.19 -16.45 3.39
C SER A 191 -0.43 -14.94 3.47
N ASN A 192 0.26 -14.15 2.66
CA ASN A 192 0.09 -12.69 2.61
C ASN A 192 -1.32 -12.30 2.15
N LEU A 193 -1.83 -12.91 1.08
CA LEU A 193 -3.20 -12.66 0.58
C LEU A 193 -4.28 -13.07 1.58
N LYS A 194 -4.04 -14.11 2.40
CA LYS A 194 -4.96 -14.47 3.49
C LYS A 194 -4.99 -13.39 4.56
N GLN A 195 -3.83 -12.91 5.00
CA GLN A 195 -3.74 -11.84 6.01
C GLN A 195 -4.38 -10.54 5.52
N LEU A 196 -4.15 -10.19 4.25
CA LEU A 196 -4.79 -9.04 3.62
C LEU A 196 -6.32 -9.20 3.55
N ASN A 197 -6.83 -10.39 3.19
CA ASN A 197 -8.27 -10.64 3.16
C ASN A 197 -8.90 -10.59 4.55
N VAL A 198 -8.24 -11.13 5.58
CA VAL A 198 -8.67 -10.97 6.98
C VAL A 198 -8.79 -9.49 7.35
N GLY A 199 -7.84 -8.65 6.94
CA GLY A 199 -7.93 -7.20 7.13
C GLY A 199 -9.13 -6.56 6.43
N ILE A 200 -9.48 -7.04 5.23
CA ILE A 200 -10.70 -6.60 4.54
C ILE A 200 -11.95 -7.06 5.30
N GLN A 201 -12.02 -8.29 5.81
CA GLN A 201 -13.17 -8.74 6.61
C GLN A 201 -13.36 -7.93 7.89
N MET A 202 -12.26 -7.56 8.56
CA MET A 202 -12.34 -6.67 9.72
C MET A 202 -12.86 -5.29 9.33
N TYR A 203 -12.39 -4.74 8.20
CA TYR A 203 -12.95 -3.50 7.65
C TYR A 203 -14.45 -3.62 7.36
N LEU A 204 -14.88 -4.71 6.73
CA LEU A 204 -16.28 -4.97 6.40
C LEU A 204 -17.16 -5.00 7.66
N ALA A 205 -16.70 -5.69 8.70
CA ALA A 205 -17.42 -5.75 9.98
C ALA A 205 -17.62 -4.36 10.61
N ASP A 206 -16.65 -3.46 10.46
CA ASP A 206 -16.73 -2.09 10.97
C ASP A 206 -17.47 -1.11 10.04
N ASN A 207 -17.81 -1.52 8.80
CA ASN A 207 -18.40 -0.66 7.77
C ASN A 207 -19.69 -1.26 7.16
N ASP A 208 -20.53 -1.89 8.00
CA ASP A 208 -21.84 -2.44 7.60
C ASP A 208 -21.75 -3.37 6.37
N ASP A 209 -20.77 -4.28 6.35
CA ASP A 209 -20.49 -5.20 5.23
C ASP A 209 -20.23 -4.50 3.89
N THR A 210 -19.89 -3.21 3.89
CA THR A 210 -19.64 -2.41 2.69
C THR A 210 -18.17 -2.49 2.30
N MET A 211 -17.89 -2.93 1.08
CA MET A 211 -16.55 -3.02 0.51
C MET A 211 -15.83 -1.66 0.47
N PRO A 212 -14.50 -1.65 0.66
CA PRO A 212 -13.72 -0.42 0.67
C PRO A 212 -13.78 0.31 -0.68
N LEU A 213 -13.60 1.63 -0.67
CA LEU A 213 -13.59 2.47 -1.87
C LEU A 213 -12.31 2.28 -2.71
N LEU A 214 -12.14 3.08 -3.78
CA LEU A 214 -10.98 2.98 -4.69
C LEU A 214 -9.60 3.15 -4.00
N ASN A 215 -9.55 3.80 -2.85
CA ASN A 215 -8.37 3.90 -1.97
C ASN A 215 -8.35 2.78 -0.90
N TRP A 216 -8.73 1.57 -1.31
CA TRP A 216 -8.96 0.43 -0.42
C TRP A 216 -7.74 0.08 0.44
N ASP A 217 -6.54 0.25 -0.11
CA ASP A 217 -5.29 0.02 0.60
C ASP A 217 -5.22 0.87 1.88
N SER A 218 -5.46 2.18 1.75
CA SER A 218 -5.46 3.12 2.86
C SER A 218 -6.57 2.81 3.87
N ALA A 219 -7.72 2.33 3.40
CA ALA A 219 -8.86 1.95 4.24
C ALA A 219 -8.59 0.68 5.07
N VAL A 220 -7.85 -0.27 4.52
CA VAL A 220 -7.59 -1.59 5.12
C VAL A 220 -6.29 -1.61 5.96
N MET A 221 -5.36 -0.69 5.71
CA MET A 221 -4.08 -0.60 6.43
C MET A 221 -4.19 -0.58 7.97
N PRO A 222 -5.16 0.12 8.61
CA PRO A 222 -5.33 0.07 10.06
C PRO A 222 -5.55 -1.34 10.65
N TYR A 223 -6.13 -2.25 9.85
CA TYR A 223 -6.43 -3.61 10.26
C TYR A 223 -5.26 -4.57 10.01
N VAL A 224 -4.56 -4.39 8.89
CA VAL A 224 -3.47 -5.29 8.47
C VAL A 224 -2.15 -4.96 9.17
N LYS A 225 -1.89 -3.67 9.44
CA LYS A 225 -0.67 -3.15 10.11
C LYS A 225 0.66 -3.50 9.44
N ASN A 226 0.65 -4.11 8.26
CA ASN A 226 1.82 -4.41 7.47
C ASN A 226 1.56 -4.10 5.99
N SER A 227 2.24 -3.09 5.46
CA SER A 227 2.08 -2.68 4.06
C SER A 227 2.73 -3.64 3.08
N THR A 228 3.61 -4.54 3.51
CA THR A 228 4.25 -5.51 2.60
C THR A 228 3.23 -6.45 1.97
N PHE A 229 2.11 -6.74 2.64
CA PHE A 229 1.05 -7.60 2.08
C PHE A 229 0.27 -6.93 0.93
N LEU A 230 0.46 -5.63 0.70
CA LEU A 230 -0.11 -4.95 -0.47
C LEU A 230 0.70 -5.22 -1.73
N TYR A 231 1.85 -5.89 -1.64
CA TYR A 231 2.74 -6.19 -2.75
C TYR A 231 2.99 -7.68 -2.84
N SER A 232 3.02 -8.20 -4.07
CA SER A 232 3.32 -9.61 -4.34
C SER A 232 4.78 -9.91 -4.03
N VAL A 233 5.05 -11.07 -3.42
CA VAL A 233 6.41 -11.59 -3.22
C VAL A 233 6.99 -12.28 -4.45
N HIS A 234 6.24 -12.31 -5.57
CA HIS A 234 6.76 -12.77 -6.85
C HIS A 234 8.00 -11.93 -7.25
N PRO A 235 9.04 -12.50 -7.88
CA PRO A 235 10.22 -11.72 -8.28
C PRO A 235 9.92 -10.55 -9.24
N ASN A 236 8.86 -10.70 -10.05
CA ASN A 236 8.31 -9.64 -10.90
C ASN A 236 7.06 -8.98 -10.27
N GLY A 237 6.96 -9.05 -8.94
CA GLY A 237 5.82 -8.66 -8.11
C GLY A 237 5.37 -7.23 -8.32
N GLY A 238 4.06 -7.05 -8.45
CA GLY A 238 3.41 -5.74 -8.44
C GLY A 238 2.58 -5.55 -7.17
N LYS A 239 1.80 -4.48 -7.13
CA LYS A 239 0.78 -4.30 -6.10
C LYS A 239 -0.33 -5.35 -6.28
N ILE A 240 -0.87 -5.89 -5.19
CA ILE A 240 -2.03 -6.77 -5.24
C ILE A 240 -3.22 -6.02 -5.84
N ALA A 241 -3.87 -6.64 -6.83
CA ALA A 241 -5.02 -6.06 -7.49
C ALA A 241 -6.29 -6.34 -6.68
N PHE A 242 -7.03 -5.29 -6.34
CA PHE A 242 -8.39 -5.38 -5.80
C PHE A 242 -9.40 -5.26 -6.93
N THR A 243 -10.48 -6.03 -6.89
CA THR A 243 -11.58 -5.91 -7.85
C THR A 243 -12.33 -4.59 -7.63
N GLU A 244 -11.86 -3.52 -8.29
CA GLU A 244 -12.38 -2.14 -8.12
C GLU A 244 -13.90 -2.02 -8.30
N GLY A 245 -14.49 -2.88 -9.14
CA GLY A 245 -15.94 -2.92 -9.38
C GLY A 245 -16.78 -3.24 -8.13
N PHE A 246 -16.17 -3.74 -7.05
CA PHE A 246 -16.82 -3.91 -5.76
C PHE A 246 -16.75 -2.71 -4.84
N ALA A 247 -16.08 -1.62 -5.23
CA ALA A 247 -15.98 -0.43 -4.39
C ALA A 247 -17.36 0.05 -3.93
N GLY A 248 -17.57 0.15 -2.61
CA GLY A 248 -18.84 0.56 -2.00
C GLY A 248 -20.00 -0.43 -2.16
N MET A 249 -19.77 -1.64 -2.68
CA MET A 249 -20.78 -2.70 -2.76
C MET A 249 -20.89 -3.40 -1.41
N SER A 250 -22.12 -3.70 -0.97
CA SER A 250 -22.31 -4.59 0.20
C SER A 250 -21.95 -6.03 -0.18
N VAL A 251 -21.22 -6.72 0.68
CA VAL A 251 -20.84 -8.14 0.50
C VAL A 251 -22.07 -9.03 0.38
N THR A 252 -23.18 -8.68 1.05
CA THR A 252 -24.44 -9.45 0.98
C THR A 252 -25.12 -9.35 -0.38
N ALA A 253 -24.73 -8.39 -1.23
CA ALA A 253 -25.23 -8.27 -2.59
C ALA A 253 -24.50 -9.20 -3.58
N ILE A 254 -23.44 -9.90 -3.14
CA ILE A 254 -22.68 -10.83 -3.97
C ILE A 254 -23.30 -12.23 -3.80
N GLU A 255 -23.92 -12.75 -4.87
CA GLU A 255 -24.65 -14.02 -4.83
C GLU A 255 -23.74 -15.24 -4.58
N GLN A 256 -22.48 -15.19 -5.02
CA GLN A 256 -21.55 -16.33 -4.95
C GLN A 256 -20.18 -15.94 -4.35
N PRO A 257 -20.12 -15.53 -3.07
CA PRO A 257 -18.89 -15.01 -2.47
C PRO A 257 -17.72 -16.02 -2.51
N ALA A 258 -18.03 -17.32 -2.46
CA ALA A 258 -17.05 -18.39 -2.55
C ALA A 258 -16.48 -18.63 -3.97
N ASN A 259 -17.02 -18.00 -5.01
CA ASN A 259 -16.52 -18.10 -6.39
C ASN A 259 -16.15 -16.73 -6.99
N THR A 260 -16.31 -15.66 -6.23
CA THR A 260 -16.04 -14.29 -6.66
C THR A 260 -14.63 -13.86 -6.21
N ILE A 261 -13.83 -13.36 -7.15
CA ILE A 261 -12.46 -12.90 -6.92
C ILE A 261 -12.49 -11.52 -6.28
N LEU A 262 -11.86 -11.38 -5.11
CA LEU A 262 -11.70 -10.10 -4.41
C LEU A 262 -10.30 -9.50 -4.61
N LEU A 263 -9.27 -10.32 -4.44
CA LEU A 263 -7.86 -9.94 -4.59
C LEU A 263 -7.17 -10.88 -5.57
N THR A 264 -6.27 -10.35 -6.38
CA THR A 264 -5.48 -11.13 -7.35
C THR A 264 -4.03 -10.70 -7.32
N ASP A 265 -3.11 -11.67 -7.28
CA ASP A 265 -1.72 -11.39 -7.61
C ASP A 265 -1.61 -11.02 -9.11
N PRO A 266 -1.00 -9.87 -9.46
CA PRO A 266 -0.85 -9.45 -10.85
C PRO A 266 -0.09 -10.48 -11.71
N ASN A 267 0.84 -11.24 -11.13
CA ASN A 267 1.68 -12.19 -11.84
C ASN A 267 1.05 -13.58 -12.00
N THR A 268 1.65 -14.38 -12.87
CA THR A 268 1.38 -15.83 -12.94
C THR A 268 2.46 -16.58 -12.18
N TRP A 269 2.06 -17.68 -11.55
CA TRP A 269 2.89 -18.60 -10.78
C TRP A 269 2.96 -19.93 -11.51
N PHE A 270 4.11 -20.59 -11.47
CA PHE A 270 4.36 -21.87 -12.13
C PHE A 270 3.98 -21.83 -13.62
N GLY A 271 4.32 -20.72 -14.28
CA GLY A 271 4.07 -20.44 -15.69
C GLY A 271 2.67 -19.89 -15.99
N THR A 272 1.60 -20.53 -15.50
CA THR A 272 0.22 -20.20 -15.94
C THR A 272 -0.79 -20.00 -14.83
N GLN A 273 -0.51 -20.44 -13.60
CA GLN A 273 -1.49 -20.39 -12.51
C GLN A 273 -1.53 -18.98 -11.89
N LYS A 274 -2.60 -18.66 -11.17
CA LYS A 274 -2.73 -17.40 -10.43
C LYS A 274 -3.07 -17.65 -8.97
N ILE A 275 -2.57 -16.82 -8.07
CA ILE A 275 -3.00 -16.81 -6.68
C ILE A 275 -4.14 -15.78 -6.57
N VAL A 276 -5.29 -16.24 -6.10
CA VAL A 276 -6.48 -15.41 -5.92
C VAL A 276 -7.03 -15.55 -4.51
N SER A 277 -7.57 -14.46 -3.98
CA SER A 277 -8.33 -14.42 -2.74
C SER A 277 -9.79 -14.11 -3.07
N ARG A 278 -10.69 -14.92 -2.53
CA ARG A 278 -12.14 -14.85 -2.80
C ARG A 278 -12.86 -14.03 -1.73
N VAL A 279 -14.09 -13.61 -2.01
CA VAL A 279 -14.89 -12.78 -1.07
C VAL A 279 -15.15 -13.52 0.25
N ASP A 280 -15.23 -14.84 0.23
CA ASP A 280 -15.37 -15.71 1.42
C ASP A 280 -14.07 -15.91 2.24
N SER A 281 -13.03 -15.11 1.98
CA SER A 281 -11.72 -15.19 2.65
C SER A 281 -10.84 -16.38 2.30
N SER A 282 -11.26 -17.25 1.38
CA SER A 282 -10.41 -18.36 0.95
C SER A 282 -9.45 -17.93 -0.15
N THR A 283 -8.18 -18.32 0.01
CA THR A 283 -7.09 -18.02 -0.93
C THR A 283 -6.53 -19.33 -1.47
N LYS A 284 -6.44 -19.44 -2.80
CA LYS A 284 -5.86 -20.60 -3.47
C LYS A 284 -5.13 -20.22 -4.75
N LEU A 285 -4.25 -21.11 -5.16
CA LEU A 285 -3.68 -21.16 -6.49
C LEU A 285 -4.73 -21.75 -7.44
N VAL A 286 -4.98 -21.10 -8.57
CA VAL A 286 -5.99 -21.49 -9.56
C VAL A 286 -5.38 -21.68 -10.93
N THR A 287 -5.90 -22.65 -11.69
CA THR A 287 -5.52 -22.83 -13.09
C THR A 287 -6.13 -21.72 -13.97
N PRO A 288 -5.63 -21.50 -15.20
CA PRO A 288 -6.23 -20.55 -16.13
C PRO A 288 -7.73 -20.75 -16.36
N GLU A 289 -8.18 -22.01 -16.44
CA GLU A 289 -9.58 -22.37 -16.67
C GLU A 289 -10.45 -22.02 -15.46
N GLU A 290 -9.98 -22.37 -14.25
CA GLU A 290 -10.65 -21.99 -13.01
C GLU A 290 -10.72 -20.47 -12.85
N TYR A 291 -9.61 -19.77 -13.14
CA TYR A 291 -9.53 -18.32 -13.07
C TYR A 291 -10.52 -17.66 -14.04
N ALA A 292 -10.61 -18.13 -15.28
CA ALA A 292 -11.56 -17.63 -16.26
C ALA A 292 -13.02 -17.84 -15.81
N SER A 293 -13.32 -19.02 -15.23
CA SER A 293 -14.66 -19.30 -14.68
C SER A 293 -15.00 -18.35 -13.52
N MET A 294 -14.07 -18.14 -12.59
CA MET A 294 -14.27 -17.23 -11.45
C MET A 294 -14.35 -15.77 -11.89
N MET A 295 -13.58 -15.37 -12.90
CA MET A 295 -13.63 -14.01 -13.45
C MET A 295 -14.97 -13.75 -14.12
N SER A 296 -15.54 -14.72 -14.85
CA SER A 296 -16.88 -14.56 -15.43
C SER A 296 -17.97 -14.33 -14.36
N ILE A 297 -17.86 -14.98 -13.20
CA ILE A 297 -18.77 -14.76 -12.06
C ILE A 297 -18.52 -13.39 -11.43
N THR A 298 -17.25 -13.00 -11.31
CA THR A 298 -16.82 -11.71 -10.77
C THR A 298 -17.32 -10.56 -11.64
N ASP A 299 -17.20 -10.66 -12.97
CA ASP A 299 -17.68 -9.67 -13.93
C ASP A 299 -19.20 -9.51 -13.88
N ALA A 300 -19.95 -10.60 -13.68
CA ALA A 300 -21.40 -10.54 -13.51
C ALA A 300 -21.78 -9.74 -12.24
N ALA A 301 -21.09 -9.99 -11.12
CA ALA A 301 -21.29 -9.25 -9.88
C ALA A 301 -20.90 -7.77 -10.01
N VAL A 302 -19.77 -7.47 -10.67
CA VAL A 302 -19.33 -6.10 -10.95
C VAL A 302 -20.35 -5.36 -11.82
N LYS A 303 -20.89 -6.03 -12.85
CA LYS A 303 -21.89 -5.43 -13.74
C LYS A 303 -23.17 -5.03 -13.00
N LEU A 304 -23.57 -5.80 -11.98
CA LEU A 304 -24.70 -5.43 -11.10
C LEU A 304 -24.41 -4.16 -10.29
N ASN A 305 -23.15 -3.93 -9.90
CA ASN A 305 -22.73 -2.73 -9.15
C ASN A 305 -22.30 -1.54 -10.04
N ALA A 306 -22.24 -1.70 -11.36
CA ALA A 306 -21.72 -0.68 -12.28
C ALA A 306 -22.32 0.74 -12.09
N PRO A 307 -23.63 0.93 -11.81
CA PRO A 307 -24.18 2.26 -11.56
C PRO A 307 -23.59 2.95 -10.31
N ASN A 308 -23.30 2.19 -9.25
CA ASN A 308 -22.68 2.73 -8.04
C ASN A 308 -21.18 2.98 -8.26
N TYR A 309 -20.51 2.04 -8.92
CA TYR A 309 -19.08 2.16 -9.24
C TYR A 309 -18.77 3.44 -10.02
N GLU A 310 -19.52 3.72 -11.10
CA GLU A 310 -19.30 4.92 -11.91
C GLU A 310 -19.55 6.23 -11.14
N ARG A 311 -20.47 6.21 -10.17
CA ARG A 311 -20.71 7.36 -9.30
C ARG A 311 -19.53 7.59 -8.36
N ILE A 312 -19.05 6.54 -7.69
CA ILE A 312 -17.88 6.58 -6.81
C ILE A 312 -16.65 7.07 -7.59
N ARG A 313 -16.45 6.53 -8.80
CA ARG A 313 -15.34 6.92 -9.68
C ARG A 313 -15.36 8.39 -10.07
N ARG A 314 -16.54 8.97 -10.28
CA ARG A 314 -16.70 10.41 -10.56
C ARG A 314 -16.53 11.30 -9.32
N GLY A 315 -16.45 10.71 -8.12
CA GLY A 315 -16.50 11.44 -6.86
C GLY A 315 -17.90 12.01 -6.58
N ASP A 316 -18.94 11.49 -7.23
CA ASP A 316 -20.32 11.85 -6.92
C ASP A 316 -20.59 11.34 -5.50
N ALA A 317 -20.99 12.23 -4.59
CA ALA A 317 -21.35 11.84 -3.24
C ALA A 317 -22.40 10.70 -3.28
N ALA A 318 -22.25 9.71 -2.40
CA ALA A 318 -23.27 8.68 -2.22
C ALA A 318 -24.63 9.37 -2.05
N PRO A 319 -25.71 8.81 -2.61
CA PRO A 319 -27.02 9.41 -2.39
C PRO A 319 -27.21 9.41 -0.88
N PRO A 320 -27.67 10.51 -0.27
CA PRO A 320 -27.90 10.52 1.16
C PRO A 320 -28.75 9.31 1.48
N THR A 321 -28.25 8.41 2.35
CA THR A 321 -29.06 7.35 2.94
C THR A 321 -30.36 8.01 3.36
N PRO A 322 -31.54 7.53 2.92
CA PRO A 322 -32.78 8.25 3.12
C PRO A 322 -32.91 8.54 4.62
N THR A 323 -32.68 9.80 4.99
CA THR A 323 -32.84 10.25 6.36
C THR A 323 -34.29 9.95 6.71
N PRO A 324 -34.58 9.24 7.82
CA PRO A 324 -35.95 9.00 8.23
C PRO A 324 -36.67 10.35 8.21
N THR A 325 -37.71 10.43 7.37
CA THR A 325 -38.34 11.70 7.02
C THR A 325 -38.93 12.32 8.28
N THR A 326 -38.28 13.36 8.82
CA THR A 326 -38.91 14.23 9.80
C THR A 326 -39.96 15.06 9.05
N THR A 327 -41.22 14.94 9.47
CA THR A 327 -42.38 15.63 8.89
C THR A 327 -42.11 17.13 8.70
N PRO A 328 -42.34 17.70 7.50
CA PRO A 328 -41.95 19.07 7.21
C PRO A 328 -42.81 20.11 7.93
N THR A 329 -42.16 21.16 8.44
CA THR A 329 -42.77 22.44 8.81
C THR A 329 -42.64 23.38 7.59
N PRO A 330 -43.71 24.07 7.15
CA PRO A 330 -43.68 24.88 5.94
C PRO A 330 -42.86 26.17 6.12
N THR A 331 -41.91 26.40 5.22
CA THR A 331 -41.13 27.65 5.13
C THR A 331 -41.57 28.45 3.90
N PRO A 332 -41.82 29.77 4.02
CA PRO A 332 -42.27 30.61 2.91
C PRO A 332 -41.19 30.91 1.87
N SER A 333 -41.67 31.02 0.64
CA SER A 333 -40.95 31.27 -0.62
C SER A 333 -40.35 32.68 -0.71
N ALA A 334 -39.15 32.81 -1.28
CA ALA A 334 -38.54 34.08 -1.63
C ALA A 334 -38.22 34.18 -3.14
N THR A 335 -38.40 35.42 -3.60
CA THR A 335 -38.51 36.00 -4.94
C THR A 335 -37.25 35.86 -5.83
N PRO A 336 -37.40 35.75 -7.17
CA PRO A 336 -36.29 35.64 -8.13
C PRO A 336 -35.48 36.93 -8.30
N SER A 337 -34.16 36.76 -8.48
CA SER A 337 -33.18 37.83 -8.77
C SER A 337 -32.79 37.83 -10.26
N PRO A 338 -32.57 39.00 -10.89
CA PRO A 338 -32.47 39.15 -12.35
C PRO A 338 -31.14 38.72 -12.98
N THR A 339 -31.28 38.35 -14.25
CA THR A 339 -30.32 37.90 -15.27
C THR A 339 -29.24 38.94 -15.62
N ALA A 340 -27.98 38.50 -15.74
CA ALA A 340 -26.87 39.30 -16.25
C ALA A 340 -26.59 39.03 -17.75
N THR A 341 -26.30 40.12 -18.47
CA THR A 341 -26.06 40.26 -19.92
C THR A 341 -24.64 39.80 -20.34
N PRO A 342 -24.44 39.23 -21.54
CA PRO A 342 -23.14 38.71 -22.01
C PRO A 342 -22.10 39.79 -22.39
N ASN A 343 -20.83 39.47 -22.13
CA ASN A 343 -19.65 40.28 -22.40
C ASN A 343 -18.98 39.86 -23.75
N PRO A 344 -18.61 40.78 -24.67
CA PRO A 344 -18.06 40.45 -25.98
C PRO A 344 -16.62 39.92 -26.00
N SER A 345 -16.35 39.10 -27.02
CA SER A 345 -15.11 38.37 -27.32
C SER A 345 -14.03 39.26 -27.97
N PRO A 346 -12.73 39.13 -27.60
CA PRO A 346 -11.62 39.72 -28.35
C PRO A 346 -11.10 38.84 -29.52
N PRO A 347 -10.34 39.42 -30.47
CA PRO A 347 -10.03 38.85 -31.78
C PRO A 347 -8.78 37.95 -31.82
N ALA A 348 -8.77 37.04 -32.79
CA ALA A 348 -7.71 36.06 -33.07
C ALA A 348 -6.41 36.71 -33.61
N MET A 349 -5.26 36.21 -33.15
CA MET A 349 -3.92 36.56 -33.64
C MET A 349 -3.37 35.44 -34.53
N GLY A 350 -2.59 35.83 -35.54
CA GLY A 350 -2.27 35.08 -36.75
C GLY A 350 -1.35 33.87 -36.61
N ASP A 351 -1.48 32.99 -37.60
CA ASP A 351 -0.73 31.76 -37.83
C ASP A 351 0.73 32.00 -38.28
N ALA A 352 1.65 31.17 -37.76
CA ALA A 352 2.98 30.97 -38.31
C ALA A 352 3.09 29.56 -38.90
N LYS A 353 3.43 29.49 -40.19
CA LYS A 353 3.47 28.29 -41.04
C LYS A 353 4.86 27.67 -41.01
N GLY A 354 4.99 26.46 -40.46
CA GLY A 354 6.17 25.60 -40.58
C GLY A 354 5.75 24.21 -41.04
N GLY A 355 6.14 23.82 -42.26
CA GLY A 355 5.75 22.56 -42.90
C GLY A 355 6.59 21.38 -42.41
N GLY A 356 5.90 20.35 -41.94
CA GLY A 356 6.42 19.00 -41.74
C GLY A 356 5.35 18.00 -42.14
N THR A 357 5.65 17.15 -43.12
CA THR A 357 4.75 16.13 -43.65
C THR A 357 4.76 14.92 -42.72
N ALA A 358 3.63 14.56 -42.10
CA ALA A 358 3.47 13.26 -41.43
C ALA A 358 2.01 12.80 -41.45
N SER A 359 1.81 11.54 -41.84
CA SER A 359 0.55 10.82 -41.72
C SER A 359 0.18 10.64 -40.25
N SER A 360 -1.10 10.83 -39.92
CA SER A 360 -1.68 10.71 -38.57
C SER A 360 -1.56 11.92 -37.63
N GLY A 361 -1.56 13.16 -38.14
CA GLY A 361 -1.89 14.37 -37.34
C GLY A 361 -1.05 14.65 -36.08
N MET A 362 -0.01 13.86 -35.84
CA MET A 362 0.93 13.92 -34.74
C MET A 362 2.33 13.98 -35.36
N MET A 363 3.16 14.89 -34.89
CA MET A 363 4.57 14.98 -35.21
C MET A 363 5.36 14.28 -34.11
N SER A 364 6.51 13.71 -34.46
CA SER A 364 7.46 13.14 -33.51
C SER A 364 8.69 14.03 -33.42
N ILE A 365 9.18 14.23 -32.20
CA ILE A 365 10.45 14.89 -31.92
C ILE A 365 11.28 13.95 -31.06
N ASP A 366 12.56 13.85 -31.38
CA ASP A 366 13.53 13.20 -30.51
C ASP A 366 13.96 14.15 -29.38
N VAL A 367 13.70 13.77 -28.14
CA VAL A 367 14.20 14.42 -26.92
C VAL A 367 15.15 13.43 -26.25
N GLU A 368 16.46 13.66 -26.37
CA GLU A 368 17.52 12.83 -25.78
C GLU A 368 17.49 11.34 -26.17
N GLY A 369 17.19 11.04 -27.43
CA GLY A 369 17.07 9.69 -27.98
C GLY A 369 15.67 9.10 -27.85
N GLN A 370 14.71 9.84 -27.30
CA GLN A 370 13.35 9.37 -27.08
C GLN A 370 12.34 10.13 -27.93
N PRO A 371 11.54 9.45 -28.77
CA PRO A 371 10.50 10.10 -29.54
C PRO A 371 9.40 10.58 -28.60
N ILE A 372 8.95 11.82 -28.77
CA ILE A 372 7.75 12.38 -28.15
C ILE A 372 6.79 12.78 -29.26
N LEU A 373 5.55 12.30 -29.16
CA LEU A 373 4.49 12.65 -30.09
C LEU A 373 3.77 13.91 -29.63
N TYR A 374 3.48 14.83 -30.55
CA TYR A 374 2.69 16.03 -30.29
C TYR A 374 1.79 16.38 -31.49
N PRO A 375 0.64 17.05 -31.30
CA PRO A 375 -0.27 17.31 -32.40
C PRO A 375 0.34 18.21 -33.47
N SER A 376 0.06 17.89 -34.73
CA SER A 376 0.47 18.71 -35.87
C SER A 376 -0.10 20.12 -35.77
N GLY A 377 0.70 21.11 -36.15
CA GLY A 377 0.32 22.53 -36.07
C GLY A 377 0.61 23.19 -34.72
N TRP A 378 1.03 22.45 -33.70
CA TRP A 378 1.52 23.06 -32.46
C TRP A 378 2.87 23.73 -32.69
N SER A 379 3.04 24.91 -32.13
CA SER A 379 4.34 25.60 -32.10
C SER A 379 5.24 24.96 -31.05
N ARG A 380 6.51 24.80 -31.40
CA ARG A 380 7.57 24.30 -30.51
C ARG A 380 8.49 25.45 -30.13
N SER A 381 8.85 25.53 -28.87
CA SER A 381 9.93 26.38 -28.37
C SER A 381 10.81 25.57 -27.44
N ASP A 382 12.10 25.53 -27.74
CA ASP A 382 13.11 24.94 -26.86
C ASP A 382 13.78 26.05 -26.05
N ASP A 383 13.84 25.88 -24.74
CA ASP A 383 14.65 26.73 -23.87
C ASP A 383 15.74 25.87 -23.25
N LEU A 384 16.93 25.95 -23.86
CA LEU A 384 18.11 25.21 -23.42
C LEU A 384 18.88 25.93 -22.32
N ASN A 385 18.52 27.19 -22.00
CA ASN A 385 19.28 28.05 -21.10
C ASN A 385 18.62 28.25 -19.73
N SER A 386 17.55 27.52 -19.44
CA SER A 386 16.89 27.65 -18.15
C SER A 386 17.74 27.00 -17.06
N GLU A 387 17.97 27.72 -15.97
CA GLU A 387 18.72 27.24 -14.79
C GLU A 387 18.09 25.98 -14.15
N GLY A 388 16.87 25.61 -14.54
CA GLY A 388 16.16 24.41 -14.08
C GLY A 388 16.38 23.15 -14.93
N GLY A 389 17.04 23.25 -16.09
CA GLY A 389 17.22 22.17 -17.05
C GLY A 389 16.66 22.50 -18.44
N ALA A 390 16.91 21.64 -19.42
CA ALA A 390 16.35 21.79 -20.75
C ALA A 390 14.84 21.53 -20.70
N PHE A 391 14.05 22.47 -21.24
CA PHE A 391 12.63 22.21 -21.48
C PHE A 391 12.24 22.46 -22.94
N THR A 392 11.45 21.54 -23.48
CA THR A 392 10.76 21.74 -24.74
C THR A 392 9.29 22.00 -24.45
N THR A 393 8.79 23.14 -24.93
CA THR A 393 7.38 23.52 -24.80
C THR A 393 6.70 23.44 -26.16
N PHE A 394 5.54 22.80 -26.18
CA PHE A 394 4.61 22.76 -27.31
C PHE A 394 3.36 23.56 -26.94
N LYS A 395 2.89 24.42 -27.84
CA LYS A 395 1.67 25.22 -27.65
C LYS A 395 0.73 25.06 -28.82
N SER A 396 -0.56 24.87 -28.53
CA SER A 396 -1.60 24.90 -29.56
C SER A 396 -1.64 26.27 -30.25
N PRO A 397 -2.09 26.34 -31.52
CA PRO A 397 -2.24 27.61 -32.24
C PRO A 397 -3.07 28.65 -31.49
N ASP A 398 -4.09 28.22 -30.75
CA ASP A 398 -4.98 29.09 -29.98
C ASP A 398 -4.44 29.46 -28.58
N GLY A 399 -3.28 28.94 -28.18
CA GLY A 399 -2.67 29.16 -26.86
C GLY A 399 -3.45 28.57 -25.67
N LYS A 400 -4.55 27.85 -25.93
CA LYS A 400 -5.42 27.27 -24.88
C LYS A 400 -4.86 25.98 -24.33
N ALA A 401 -3.97 25.31 -25.06
CA ALA A 401 -3.29 24.09 -24.63
C ALA A 401 -1.78 24.24 -24.73
N SER A 402 -1.07 23.63 -23.77
CA SER A 402 0.38 23.51 -23.81
C SER A 402 0.83 22.18 -23.24
N PHE A 403 1.95 21.68 -23.75
CA PHE A 403 2.66 20.52 -23.23
C PHE A 403 4.11 20.90 -23.01
N VAL A 404 4.67 20.53 -21.87
CA VAL A 404 6.05 20.86 -21.50
C VAL A 404 6.73 19.57 -21.11
N VAL A 405 7.91 19.35 -21.69
CA VAL A 405 8.82 18.26 -21.34
C VAL A 405 10.00 18.92 -20.67
N GLU A 406 10.23 18.61 -19.40
CA GLU A 406 11.26 19.23 -18.59
C GLU A 406 12.18 18.15 -18.04
N ARG A 407 13.48 18.32 -18.27
CA ARG A 407 14.51 17.53 -17.61
C ARG A 407 14.84 18.19 -16.27
N ILE A 408 14.74 17.44 -15.19
CA ILE A 408 15.00 17.95 -13.85
C ILE A 408 16.42 17.59 -13.46
N VAL A 409 17.21 18.60 -13.13
CA VAL A 409 18.57 18.41 -12.61
C VAL A 409 18.53 18.30 -11.08
N GLY A 410 19.16 17.25 -10.57
CA GLY A 410 19.27 16.96 -9.14
C GLY A 410 18.38 15.78 -8.71
N GLU A 411 18.78 15.15 -7.62
CA GLU A 411 18.10 13.98 -7.09
C GLU A 411 16.95 14.42 -6.17
N LYS A 412 15.72 14.24 -6.65
CA LYS A 412 14.51 14.38 -5.84
C LYS A 412 13.59 13.23 -6.20
N ASP A 413 13.13 12.51 -5.20
CA ASP A 413 12.07 11.53 -5.42
C ASP A 413 10.83 12.24 -6.01
N PRO A 414 10.07 11.59 -6.91
CA PRO A 414 8.95 12.22 -7.60
C PRO A 414 7.90 12.79 -6.65
N VAL A 415 7.69 12.17 -5.49
CA VAL A 415 6.73 12.61 -4.48
C VAL A 415 7.18 13.94 -3.85
N SER A 416 8.45 14.07 -3.48
CA SER A 416 9.02 15.32 -2.98
C SER A 416 8.98 16.43 -4.02
N MET A 417 9.19 16.11 -5.30
CA MET A 417 9.05 17.06 -6.39
C MET A 417 7.65 17.63 -6.49
N MET A 418 6.63 16.75 -6.51
CA MET A 418 5.24 17.16 -6.52
C MET A 418 4.88 17.99 -5.28
N LYS A 419 5.31 17.57 -4.08
CA LYS A 419 5.05 18.33 -2.84
C LYS A 419 5.69 19.72 -2.88
N SER A 420 6.92 19.83 -3.39
CA SER A 420 7.61 21.11 -3.58
C SER A 420 6.86 22.00 -4.55
N GLU A 421 6.40 21.47 -5.68
CA GLU A 421 5.64 22.22 -6.67
C GLU A 421 4.25 22.61 -6.14
N GLU A 422 3.57 21.73 -5.41
CA GLU A 422 2.29 22.02 -4.77
C GLU A 422 2.46 23.16 -3.75
N ALA A 423 3.50 23.10 -2.91
CA ALA A 423 3.81 24.15 -1.97
C ALA A 423 4.11 25.49 -2.68
N ARG A 424 4.82 25.44 -3.82
CA ARG A 424 5.09 26.62 -4.64
C ARG A 424 3.79 27.20 -5.24
N LEU A 425 2.92 26.36 -5.78
CA LEU A 425 1.63 26.77 -6.34
C LEU A 425 0.71 27.38 -5.27
N LYS A 426 0.69 26.81 -4.06
CA LYS A 426 -0.07 27.35 -2.92
C LYS A 426 0.46 28.72 -2.45
N LYS A 427 1.77 28.95 -2.53
CA LYS A 427 2.40 30.24 -2.16
C LYS A 427 2.14 31.35 -3.16
N LEU A 428 1.96 31.00 -4.44
CA LEU A 428 1.64 31.99 -5.48
C LEU A 428 0.20 32.47 -5.29
N ALA A 429 0.00 33.53 -4.50
CA ALA A 429 -1.30 34.12 -4.17
C ALA A 429 -2.17 34.48 -5.39
N VAL A 430 -1.55 34.60 -6.57
CA VAL A 430 -2.19 34.82 -7.87
C VAL A 430 -2.96 33.58 -8.35
N ARG A 431 -2.76 32.40 -7.73
CA ARG A 431 -3.24 31.12 -8.21
C ARG A 431 -4.17 30.43 -7.21
N LYS A 432 -5.44 30.27 -7.58
CA LYS A 432 -6.34 29.32 -6.89
C LYS A 432 -5.98 27.92 -7.34
N TYR A 433 -5.39 27.14 -6.45
CA TYR A 433 -5.02 25.74 -6.65
C TYR A 433 -6.10 24.82 -6.08
N GLU A 434 -6.49 23.80 -6.83
CA GLU A 434 -7.45 22.78 -6.44
C GLU A 434 -6.92 21.42 -6.92
N ALA A 435 -6.54 20.55 -5.99
CA ALA A 435 -6.16 19.18 -6.33
C ALA A 435 -7.39 18.43 -6.84
N VAL A 436 -7.25 17.73 -7.98
CA VAL A 436 -8.34 16.91 -8.54
C VAL A 436 -8.09 15.45 -8.23
N PHE A 437 -6.90 14.96 -8.55
CA PHE A 437 -6.58 13.55 -8.47
C PHE A 437 -5.07 13.31 -8.39
N PHE A 438 -4.67 12.31 -7.61
CA PHE A 438 -3.29 11.89 -7.43
C PHE A 438 -3.22 10.36 -7.53
N ARG A 439 -2.27 9.85 -8.31
CA ARG A 439 -2.00 8.41 -8.41
C ARG A 439 -0.49 8.18 -8.47
N THR A 440 0.02 7.39 -7.54
CA THR A 440 1.33 6.72 -7.69
C THR A 440 1.13 5.54 -8.62
N GLY A 441 1.87 5.48 -9.72
CA GLY A 441 1.75 4.39 -10.70
C GLY A 441 2.97 3.50 -10.61
N ALA A 442 2.85 2.30 -10.02
CA ALA A 442 3.91 1.29 -10.13
C ALA A 442 3.91 0.60 -11.51
N GLU A 443 2.76 0.54 -12.19
CA GLU A 443 2.57 -0.33 -13.37
C GLU A 443 2.90 0.30 -14.73
N ALA A 444 2.68 1.61 -14.91
CA ALA A 444 2.82 2.26 -16.22
C ALA A 444 4.03 3.20 -16.35
N TYR A 445 4.57 3.66 -15.23
CA TYR A 445 5.64 4.65 -15.16
C TYR A 445 6.56 4.15 -14.07
N ARG A 446 7.60 3.37 -14.39
CA ARG A 446 8.47 2.74 -13.37
C ARG A 446 8.95 3.81 -12.37
N ASN A 447 8.45 3.77 -11.15
CA ASN A 447 8.68 4.79 -10.10
C ASN A 447 8.20 6.21 -10.46
N GLY A 448 7.06 6.35 -11.14
CA GLY A 448 6.46 7.62 -11.51
C GLY A 448 5.20 7.98 -10.71
N ILE A 449 4.85 9.26 -10.75
CA ILE A 449 3.59 9.78 -10.21
C ILE A 449 2.84 10.57 -11.27
N ILE A 450 1.51 10.48 -11.24
CA ILE A 450 0.62 11.29 -12.05
C ILE A 450 -0.18 12.19 -11.12
N TRP A 451 -0.07 13.48 -11.35
CA TRP A 451 -0.73 14.51 -10.56
C TRP A 451 -1.63 15.36 -11.43
N ASN A 452 -2.93 15.31 -11.16
CA ASN A 452 -3.95 16.09 -11.85
C ASN A 452 -4.49 17.16 -10.90
N PHE A 453 -4.46 18.41 -11.34
CA PHE A 453 -4.94 19.54 -10.55
C PHE A 453 -5.52 20.63 -11.44
N LYS A 454 -6.32 21.51 -10.85
CA LYS A 454 -6.80 22.74 -11.46
C LYS A 454 -6.04 23.91 -10.87
N VAL A 455 -5.71 24.87 -11.73
CA VAL A 455 -5.05 26.11 -11.34
C VAL A 455 -5.69 27.27 -12.07
N THR A 456 -5.98 28.36 -11.35
CA THR A 456 -6.39 29.62 -11.98
C THR A 456 -5.15 30.49 -12.15
N ILE A 457 -4.83 30.92 -13.36
CA ILE A 457 -3.71 31.82 -13.65
C ILE A 457 -4.30 33.01 -14.39
N ASP A 458 -4.14 34.22 -13.84
CA ASP A 458 -4.66 35.46 -14.43
C ASP A 458 -6.16 35.40 -14.74
N GLY A 459 -6.94 34.83 -13.81
CA GLY A 459 -8.39 34.65 -13.95
C GLY A 459 -8.81 33.49 -14.87
N VAL A 460 -7.87 32.83 -15.55
CA VAL A 460 -8.14 31.70 -16.44
C VAL A 460 -7.93 30.38 -15.71
N ARG A 461 -9.01 29.61 -15.53
CA ARG A 461 -8.94 28.26 -14.93
C ARG A 461 -8.42 27.26 -15.95
N ARG A 462 -7.38 26.52 -15.55
CA ARG A 462 -6.69 25.51 -16.36
C ARG A 462 -6.68 24.18 -15.62
N LYS A 463 -6.95 23.09 -16.35
CA LYS A 463 -6.66 21.72 -15.91
C LYS A 463 -5.21 21.42 -16.27
N ARG A 464 -4.46 20.86 -15.33
CA ARG A 464 -3.07 20.44 -15.50
C ARG A 464 -2.92 18.98 -15.11
N THR A 465 -2.09 18.28 -15.87
CA THR A 465 -1.62 16.93 -15.56
C THR A 465 -0.11 16.97 -15.61
N VAL A 466 0.54 16.53 -14.54
CA VAL A 466 2.00 16.44 -14.46
C VAL A 466 2.37 14.99 -14.16
N VAL A 467 3.29 14.44 -14.96
CA VAL A 467 3.87 13.12 -14.77
C VAL A 467 5.33 13.30 -14.42
N TYR A 468 5.71 12.92 -13.20
CA TYR A 468 7.11 12.85 -12.78
C TYR A 468 7.56 11.39 -12.80
N PHE A 469 8.73 11.11 -13.34
CA PHE A 469 9.29 9.75 -13.40
C PHE A 469 10.80 9.81 -13.53
N ASN A 470 11.46 8.69 -13.25
CA ASN A 470 12.89 8.51 -13.47
C ASN A 470 13.10 7.62 -14.70
N HIS A 471 13.93 8.07 -15.63
CA HIS A 471 14.35 7.27 -16.76
C HIS A 471 15.87 7.37 -16.90
N ASN A 472 16.55 6.22 -16.84
CA ASN A 472 18.02 6.10 -16.92
C ASN A 472 18.79 7.00 -15.94
N GLY A 473 18.28 7.14 -14.71
CA GLY A 473 18.92 7.96 -13.66
C GLY A 473 18.63 9.47 -13.79
N THR A 474 17.88 9.88 -14.80
CA THR A 474 17.47 11.27 -15.00
C THR A 474 16.00 11.42 -14.63
N PHE A 475 15.68 12.46 -13.86
CA PHE A 475 14.29 12.80 -13.53
C PHE A 475 13.67 13.66 -14.62
N TRP A 476 12.44 13.34 -14.96
CA TRP A 476 11.67 14.00 -16.02
C TRP A 476 10.30 14.41 -15.51
N ALA A 477 9.82 15.54 -16.02
CA ALA A 477 8.47 16.02 -15.83
C ALA A 477 7.81 16.27 -17.20
N LEU A 478 6.73 15.54 -17.47
CA LEU A 478 5.84 15.86 -18.59
C LEU A 478 4.62 16.57 -18.03
N SER A 479 4.38 17.80 -18.47
CA SER A 479 3.30 18.66 -17.96
C SER A 479 2.37 19.08 -19.09
N SER A 480 1.10 18.75 -18.98
CA SER A 480 0.05 19.29 -19.83
C SER A 480 -0.73 20.40 -19.13
N SER A 481 -1.25 21.36 -19.89
CA SER A 481 -2.13 22.41 -19.38
C SER A 481 -3.16 22.82 -20.41
N VAL A 482 -4.44 22.80 -20.05
CA VAL A 482 -5.57 23.20 -20.91
C VAL A 482 -6.51 24.13 -20.18
N VAL A 483 -6.97 25.16 -20.87
CA VAL A 483 -8.03 26.05 -20.40
C VAL A 483 -9.34 25.27 -20.26
N GLU A 484 -9.93 25.23 -19.06
CA GLU A 484 -11.09 24.36 -18.78
C GLU A 484 -12.31 24.67 -19.67
N SER A 485 -12.46 25.92 -20.10
CA SER A 485 -13.55 26.37 -20.98
C SER A 485 -13.31 26.14 -22.47
N SER A 486 -12.16 25.61 -22.89
CA SER A 486 -11.86 25.47 -24.32
C SER A 486 -12.69 24.39 -25.01
N GLY A 487 -13.29 23.47 -24.25
CA GLY A 487 -13.99 22.29 -24.79
C GLY A 487 -13.08 21.31 -25.53
N THR A 488 -11.79 21.66 -25.71
CA THR A 488 -10.77 20.82 -26.33
C THR A 488 -10.19 19.91 -25.26
N ASN A 489 -10.18 18.61 -25.55
CA ASN A 489 -9.44 17.63 -24.77
C ASN A 489 -8.31 17.16 -25.69
N PRO A 490 -7.12 17.80 -25.64
CA PRO A 490 -6.00 17.37 -26.46
C PRO A 490 -5.69 15.90 -26.19
N PRO A 491 -5.08 15.19 -27.13
CA PRO A 491 -4.69 13.79 -27.01
C PRO A 491 -3.51 13.62 -26.04
N PHE A 492 -3.61 14.18 -24.82
CA PHE A 492 -2.55 14.09 -23.83
C PHE A 492 -2.38 12.68 -23.33
N THR A 493 -3.42 11.84 -23.36
CA THR A 493 -3.29 10.42 -23.05
C THR A 493 -2.25 9.79 -23.96
N GLU A 494 -2.36 10.03 -25.27
CA GLU A 494 -1.42 9.54 -26.28
C GLU A 494 -0.02 10.16 -26.10
N MET A 495 0.06 11.44 -25.70
CA MET A 495 1.34 12.09 -25.40
C MET A 495 2.01 11.55 -24.13
N PHE A 496 1.24 11.16 -23.11
CA PHE A 496 1.75 10.56 -21.88
C PHE A 496 2.02 9.06 -22.02
N ASP A 497 1.33 8.37 -22.93
CA ASP A 497 1.58 6.96 -23.23
C ASP A 497 2.99 6.73 -23.78
N VAL A 498 3.62 7.76 -24.35
CA VAL A 498 5.03 7.69 -24.75
C VAL A 498 5.97 7.40 -23.59
N VAL A 499 5.63 7.82 -22.37
CA VAL A 499 6.48 7.55 -21.19
C VAL A 499 6.45 6.07 -20.83
N LYS A 500 5.44 5.31 -21.27
CA LYS A 500 5.42 3.85 -21.10
C LYS A 500 6.46 3.14 -21.97
N THR A 501 6.95 3.79 -23.02
CA THR A 501 8.00 3.26 -23.89
C THR A 501 9.40 3.71 -23.47
N TRP A 502 9.50 4.63 -22.52
CA TRP A 502 10.74 5.02 -21.84
C TRP A 502 10.98 4.05 -20.69
#